data_AF-A0A2D9IA29-F1
#
_entry.id   AF-A0A2D9IA29-F1
#
_cell.length_a   1.000
_cell.length_b   1.000
_cell.length_c   1.000
_cell.angle_alpha   90.00
_cell.angle_beta   90.00
_cell.angle_gamma   90.00
#
_symmetry.space_group_name_H-M   'P 1'
#
loop_
_entity.id
_entity.type
_entity.pdbx_description
1 polymer ?
#
loop_
_entity_poly.entity_id
_entity_poly.type
_entity_poly.pdbx_seq_one_letter_code
_entity_poly.pdbx_strand_id
1 'polypeptide(L)' 'MRTRPGICNRKKRYASREAAELAARDAPFRLRAYRCELCRQFHLTSRTKGMKLPPHEIERARSGRPPV' A
#
# COMPACT_ATOMS: atom_id res chain seq x y z
N MET A 1 0.25 -7.70 -10.91
CA MET A 1 0.07 -8.57 -9.72
C MET A 1 -1.21 -9.38 -9.90
N ARG A 2 -1.16 -10.70 -10.03
CA ARG A 2 -2.38 -11.50 -10.20
C ARG A 2 -3.12 -11.58 -8.86
N THR A 3 -4.12 -10.73 -8.68
CA THR A 3 -4.90 -10.69 -7.43
C THR A 3 -5.94 -11.80 -7.47
N ARG A 4 -5.79 -12.84 -6.65
CA ARG A 4 -6.78 -13.93 -6.53
C ARG A 4 -7.94 -13.48 -5.63
N PRO A 5 -9.19 -13.89 -5.90
CA PRO A 5 -10.35 -13.52 -5.07
C PRO A 5 -10.18 -13.87 -3.59
N GLY A 6 -9.62 -15.04 -3.27
CA GLY A 6 -9.34 -15.43 -1.88
C GLY A 6 -8.25 -14.58 -1.18
N ILE A 7 -7.37 -13.91 -1.94
CA ILE A 7 -6.39 -12.96 -1.37
C ILE A 7 -7.04 -11.57 -1.23
N CYS A 8 -7.86 -11.17 -2.20
CA CYS A 8 -8.61 -9.92 -2.16
C CYS A 8 -9.59 -9.87 -0.97
N ASN A 9 -10.29 -10.98 -0.69
CA ASN A 9 -11.18 -11.08 0.48
C ASN A 9 -10.42 -11.04 1.81
N ARG A 10 -9.21 -11.59 1.88
CA ARG A 10 -8.37 -11.56 3.10
C ARG A 10 -7.68 -10.22 3.33
N LYS A 11 -7.56 -9.37 2.30
CA LYS A 11 -6.90 -8.06 2.40
C LYS A 11 -7.88 -6.99 2.87
N LYS A 12 -7.39 -6.11 3.75
CA LYS A 12 -8.11 -4.89 4.15
C LYS A 12 -8.43 -4.03 2.93
N ARG A 13 -9.69 -3.63 2.80
CA ARG A 13 -10.22 -2.81 1.70
C ARG A 13 -10.33 -1.37 2.18
N TYR A 14 -9.83 -0.44 1.38
CA TYR A 14 -9.96 0.98 1.61
C TYR A 14 -10.78 1.59 0.49
N ALA A 15 -11.74 2.45 0.85
CA ALA A 15 -12.64 3.12 -0.08
C ALA A 15 -11.92 4.18 -0.93
N SER A 16 -10.89 4.82 -0.36
CA SER A 16 -10.11 5.87 -1.01
C SER A 16 -8.62 5.56 -0.99
N ARG A 17 -7.92 6.15 -1.97
CA ARG A 17 -6.45 6.08 -2.06
C ARG A 17 -5.80 6.67 -0.82
N GLU A 18 -6.29 7.82 -0.36
CA GLU A 18 -5.77 8.54 0.80
C GLU A 18 -5.89 7.70 2.08
N ALA A 19 -7.03 7.02 2.31
CA ALA A 19 -7.20 6.15 3.46
C ALA A 19 -6.20 4.97 3.44
N ALA A 20 -5.92 4.43 2.25
CA ALA A 20 -4.89 3.40 2.10
C ALA A 20 -3.48 3.99 2.35
N GLU A 21 -3.17 5.17 1.81
CA GLU A 21 -1.87 5.81 2.02
C GLU A 21 -1.63 6.20 3.48
N LEU A 22 -2.66 6.65 4.21
CA LEU A 22 -2.57 6.90 5.65
C LEU A 22 -2.25 5.63 6.44
N ALA A 23 -2.95 4.53 6.14
CA ALA A 23 -2.66 3.23 6.74
C ALA A 23 -1.27 2.69 6.35
N ALA A 24 -0.78 3.02 5.17
CA ALA A 24 0.60 2.71 4.76
C ALA A 24 1.65 3.57 5.47
N ARG A 25 1.29 4.80 5.88
CA ARG A 25 2.14 5.67 6.69
C ARG A 25 2.31 5.14 8.10
N ASP A 26 1.19 4.76 8.72
CA ASP A 26 1.10 4.26 10.10
C ASP A 26 1.75 2.87 10.28
N ALA A 27 1.77 2.04 9.24
CA ALA A 27 2.34 0.71 9.32
C ALA A 27 3.86 0.73 9.64
N PRO A 28 4.35 -0.19 10.48
CA PRO A 28 5.77 -0.27 10.86
C PRO A 28 6.68 -0.79 9.73
N PHE A 29 6.11 -1.20 8.60
CA PHE A 29 6.82 -1.70 7.43
C PHE A 29 6.35 -1.00 6.14
N ARG A 30 7.22 -1.00 5.13
CA ARG A 30 6.94 -0.37 3.82
C ARG A 30 5.74 -1.00 3.15
N LEU A 31 4.63 -0.28 3.15
CA LEU A 31 3.41 -0.63 2.46
C LEU A 31 3.11 0.37 1.34
N ARG A 32 2.50 -0.13 0.27
CA ARG A 32 2.05 0.68 -0.85
C ARG A 32 0.57 0.43 -1.13
N ALA A 33 -0.15 1.52 -1.33
CA ALA A 33 -1.52 1.48 -1.82
C ALA A 33 -1.53 1.15 -3.32
N TYR A 34 -2.33 0.16 -3.71
CA TYR A 34 -2.59 -0.15 -5.12
C TYR A 34 -4.09 -0.36 -5.33
N ARG A 35 -4.57 0.01 -6.52
CA ARG A 35 -5.95 -0.26 -6.92
C ARG A 35 -6.05 -1.71 -7.40
N CYS A 36 -6.96 -2.46 -6.80
CA CYS A 36 -7.21 -3.83 -7.21
C CYS A 36 -8.04 -3.86 -8.50
N GLU A 37 -7.62 -4.64 -9.49
CA GLU A 37 -8.40 -4.81 -10.72
C GLU A 37 -9.67 -5.67 -10.50
N LEU A 38 -9.71 -6.46 -9.42
CA LEU A 38 -10.83 -7.35 -9.10
C LEU A 38 -11.98 -6.62 -8.40
N CYS A 39 -11.72 -6.03 -7.23
CA CYS A 39 -12.75 -5.35 -6.44
C CYS A 39 -12.81 -3.83 -6.68
N ARG A 40 -11.90 -3.29 -7.49
CA ARG A 40 -11.74 -1.84 -7.76
C ARG A 40 -11.47 -0.98 -6.52
N GLN A 41 -11.33 -1.58 -5.34
CA GLN A 41 -10.96 -0.94 -4.08
C GLN A 41 -9.44 -0.79 -3.95
N PHE A 42 -9.01 0.00 -2.96
CA PHE A 42 -7.61 0.18 -2.64
C PHE A 42 -7.15 -0.86 -1.60
N HIS A 43 -6.00 -1.47 -1.87
CA HIS A 43 -5.37 -2.45 -1.00
C HIS A 43 -3.92 -2.09 -0.72
N LEU A 44 -3.39 -2.64 0.37
CA LEU A 44 -1.99 -2.51 0.74
C LEU A 44 -1.17 -3.71 0.28
N THR A 45 0.04 -3.43 -0.19
CA THR A 45 1.04 -4.42 -0.54
C THR A 45 2.40 -4.04 0.01
N SER A 46 3.11 -5.01 0.60
CA SER A 46 4.50 -4.87 1.02
C SER A 46 5.49 -5.14 -0.11
N ARG A 47 5.01 -5.58 -1.29
CA ARG A 47 5.89 -5.77 -2.45
C ARG A 47 6.38 -4.41 -2.95
N THR A 48 7.66 -4.16 -2.75
CA THR A 48 8.39 -2.98 -3.22
C THR A 48 9.13 -3.23 -4.54
N LYS A 49 9.42 -4.50 -4.86
CA LYS A 49 10.16 -4.91 -6.07
C LYS A 49 9.31 -4.68 -7.33
N GLY A 50 9.74 -3.77 -8.20
CA GLY A 50 9.13 -3.49 -9.50
C GLY A 50 7.90 -2.57 -9.49
N MET A 51 7.59 -1.90 -8.38
CA MET A 51 6.51 -0.89 -8.33
C MET A 51 7.10 0.54 -8.31
N LYS A 52 6.47 1.48 -9.02
CA LYS A 52 6.80 2.91 -8.92
C LYS A 52 6.62 3.36 -7.47
N LEU A 53 7.62 4.04 -6.93
CA LEU A 53 7.59 4.57 -5.57
C LEU A 53 6.45 5.60 -5.47
N PRO A 54 5.47 5.42 -4.57
CA PRO A 54 4.49 6.45 -4.31
C PRO A 54 5.15 7.63 -3.57
N PRO A 55 4.59 8.86 -3.67
CA PRO A 55 5.22 10.07 -3.13
C PRO A 55 5.55 9.99 -1.63
N HIS A 56 4.70 9.32 -0.85
CA HIS A 56 4.92 9.13 0.60
C HIS A 56 6.12 8.21 0.91
N GLU A 57 6.48 7.29 0.02
CA GLU A 57 7.69 6.46 0.17
C GLU A 57 8.95 7.23 -0.23
N ILE A 58 8.84 8.13 -1.22
CA ILE A 58 9.93 9.07 -1.56
C ILE A 58 10.20 10.00 -0.38
N GLU A 59 9.14 10.54 0.23
CA GLU A 59 9.24 11.39 1.42
C GLU A 59 9.87 10.64 2.60
N ARG A 60 9.48 9.38 2.85
CA ARG A 60 10.08 8.54 3.91
C ARG A 60 11.54 8.21 3.65
N ALA A 61 11.92 7.91 2.41
CA ALA A 61 13.31 7.66 2.02
C ALA A 61 14.18 8.91 2.18
N ARG A 62 13.64 10.10 1.89
CA ARG A 62 14.32 11.39 2.10
C ARG A 62 14.44 11.76 3.57
N SER A 63 13.48 11.36 4.40
CA SER A 63 13.40 11.76 5.81
C SER A 63 14.23 10.88 6.75
N GLY A 64 14.77 9.74 6.30
CA GLY A 64 15.64 8.87 7.12
C GLY A 64 15.01 8.34 8.42
N ARG A 65 13.71 8.54 8.65
CA ARG A 65 13.06 8.27 9.93
C ARG A 65 12.87 6.76 10.12
N PRO A 66 13.49 6.13 11.12
CA PRO A 66 13.20 4.75 11.45
C PRO A 66 11.77 4.66 12.01
N PRO A 67 11.12 3.48 11.94
CA PRO A 67 9.85 3.28 12.64
C PRO A 67 10.07 3.56 14.15
N VAL A 68 9.10 4.23 14.76
CA VAL A 68 8.99 4.33 16.22
C VAL A 68 8.61 2.99 16.81
#